data_AF-A0AAW7D0T6-F1
#
_entry.id   AF-A0AAW7D0T6-F1
#
_cell.length_a   1.000
_cell.length_b   1.000
_cell.length_c   1.000
_cell.angle_alpha   90.00
_cell.angle_beta   90.00
_cell.angle_gamma   90.00
#
_symmetry.space_group_name_H-M   'P 1'
#
loop_
_entity.id
_entity.type
_entity.pdbx_description
1 polymer ?
#
loop_
_entity_poly.entity_id
_entity_poly.type
_entity_poly.pdbx_seq_one_letter_code
_entity_poly.pdbx_strand_id
1 'polypeptide(L)'
;MQTIKNNQSLFDFALQTYGNVCAVFDIALTNNSCCTDLFEVGTMLELPKSEYTAKGVLEYYHREHIELATVDGENDEIPLEEFLLKGITPVL
;
A
#
# COMPACT_ATOMS: atom_id res chain seq x y z
N MET A 1 12.69 9.67 5.53
CA MET A 1 11.23 9.73 5.66
C MET A 1 10.61 9.55 4.29
N GLN A 2 9.44 8.93 4.20
CA GLN A 2 8.67 8.78 2.96
C GLN A 2 7.18 8.92 3.30
N THR A 3 6.37 9.38 2.34
CA THR A 3 4.94 9.63 2.54
C THR A 3 4.08 8.47 2.05
N ILE A 4 3.01 8.16 2.77
CA ILE A 4 1.96 7.22 2.36
C ILE A 4 1.28 7.73 1.07
N LYS A 5 1.17 6.85 0.07
CA LYS A 5 0.48 7.10 -1.20
C LYS A 5 -1.01 6.72 -1.12
N ASN A 6 -1.76 7.02 -2.19
CA ASN A 6 -3.19 6.69 -2.26
C ASN A 6 -3.42 5.17 -2.14
N ASN A 7 -4.43 4.77 -1.34
CA ASN A 7 -4.78 3.37 -1.09
C ASN A 7 -3.63 2.49 -0.56
N GLN A 8 -2.57 3.08 -0.02
CA GLN A 8 -1.40 2.33 0.45
C GLN A 8 -1.55 1.97 1.93
N SER A 9 -1.53 0.68 2.25
CA SER A 9 -1.43 0.21 3.63
C SER A 9 0.03 0.28 4.14
N LEU A 10 0.23 0.15 5.45
CA LEU A 10 1.58 0.07 6.01
C LEU A 10 2.35 -1.17 5.52
N PHE A 11 1.66 -2.24 5.13
CA PHE A 11 2.25 -3.44 4.57
C PHE A 11 2.76 -3.21 3.14
N ASP A 12 1.98 -2.53 2.31
CA ASP A 12 2.39 -2.12 0.97
C ASP A 12 3.60 -1.18 1.03
N PHE A 13 3.55 -0.23 1.97
CA PHE A 13 4.64 0.71 2.24
C PHE A 13 5.92 -0.02 2.69
N ALA A 14 5.81 -1.00 3.59
CA ALA A 14 6.95 -1.82 4.01
C ALA A 14 7.56 -2.63 2.86
N LEU A 15 6.71 -3.23 2.02
CA LEU A 15 7.15 -4.00 0.86
C LEU A 15 7.83 -3.11 -0.19
N GLN A 16 7.29 -1.92 -0.46
CA GLN A 16 7.87 -0.95 -1.39
C GLN A 16 9.21 -0.39 -0.90
N THR A 17 9.35 -0.22 0.42
CA THR A 17 10.52 0.43 1.02
C THR A 17 11.65 -0.54 1.35
N TYR A 18 11.31 -1.73 1.84
CA TYR A 18 12.28 -2.71 2.34
C TYR A 18 12.30 -4.03 1.55
N GLY A 19 11.37 -4.23 0.61
CA GLY A 19 11.26 -5.48 -0.14
C GLY A 19 10.75 -6.65 0.70
N ASN A 20 10.29 -6.37 1.92
CA ASN A 20 9.87 -7.39 2.88
C ASN A 20 8.78 -6.84 3.79
N VAL A 21 7.67 -7.57 3.87
CA VAL A 21 6.52 -7.23 4.71
C VAL A 21 6.86 -7.21 6.20
N CYS A 22 7.85 -7.98 6.66
CA CYS A 22 8.24 -8.01 8.07
C CYS A 22 8.79 -6.67 8.58
N ALA A 23 9.30 -5.81 7.71
CA ALA A 23 9.75 -4.47 8.08
C ALA A 23 8.61 -3.56 8.59
N VAL A 24 7.34 -3.95 8.39
CA VAL A 24 6.16 -3.23 8.88
C VAL A 24 6.21 -3.02 10.40
N PHE A 25 6.76 -3.97 11.16
CA PHE A 25 6.85 -3.87 12.62
C PHE A 25 7.87 -2.82 13.06
N ASP A 26 9.00 -2.73 12.36
CA ASP A 26 10.02 -1.71 12.63
C ASP A 26 9.47 -0.31 12.34
N ILE A 27 8.77 -0.16 11.20
CA ILE A 27 8.11 1.09 10.81
C ILE A 27 7.08 1.49 11.87
N ALA A 28 6.17 0.59 12.24
CA ALA A 28 5.10 0.88 13.19
C ALA A 28 5.66 1.26 14.57
N LEU A 29 6.65 0.53 15.06
CA LEU A 29 7.32 0.84 16.33
C LEU A 29 8.00 2.21 16.31
N THR A 30 8.71 2.54 15.23
CA THR A 30 9.42 3.82 15.08
C THR A 30 8.46 5.00 15.04
N ASN A 31 7.29 4.82 14.42
CA ASN A 31 6.28 5.87 14.24
C ASN A 31 5.21 5.89 15.34
N ASN A 32 5.36 5.10 16.40
CA ASN A 32 4.37 4.94 17.49
C ASN A 32 2.95 4.65 16.99
N SER A 33 2.83 3.77 15.99
CA SER A 33 1.57 3.36 15.36
C SER A 33 1.38 1.85 15.41
N CYS A 34 0.19 1.35 15.09
CA CYS A 34 -0.06 -0.06 14.83
C CYS A 34 0.21 -0.41 13.37
N CYS A 35 0.55 -1.68 13.08
CA CYS A 35 0.73 -2.13 11.70
C CYS A 35 -0.56 -2.20 10.88
N THR A 36 -1.71 -2.24 11.56
CA THR A 36 -3.04 -2.28 10.95
C THR A 36 -3.73 -0.91 10.92
N ASP A 37 -3.04 0.16 11.34
CA ASP A 37 -3.61 1.49 11.30
C ASP A 37 -3.86 1.93 9.84
N LEU A 38 -4.93 2.69 9.65
CA LEU A 38 -5.22 3.36 8.38
C LEU A 38 -4.53 4.71 8.40
N PHE A 39 -3.70 4.96 7.40
CA PHE A 39 -2.97 6.22 7.26
C PHE A 39 -3.63 7.10 6.20
N GLU A 40 -3.74 8.39 6.48
CA GLU A 40 -4.15 9.37 5.48
C GLU A 40 -3.07 9.53 4.41
N VAL A 41 -3.48 9.77 3.17
CA VAL A 41 -2.56 10.05 2.07
C VAL A 41 -1.69 11.26 2.42
N GLY A 42 -0.39 11.17 2.15
CA GLY A 42 0.58 12.20 2.49
C GLY A 42 1.14 12.10 3.91
N THR A 43 0.65 11.18 4.76
CA THR A 43 1.24 10.94 6.08
C THR A 43 2.71 10.60 5.94
N MET A 44 3.57 11.33 6.65
CA MET A 44 5.01 11.15 6.57
C MET A 44 5.49 10.17 7.64
N LEU A 45 6.15 9.09 7.21
CA LEU A 45 6.68 8.06 8.09
C LEU A 45 8.21 8.11 8.15
N GLU A 46 8.72 7.96 9.38
CA GLU A 46 10.12 7.69 9.63
C GLU A 46 10.48 6.28 9.19
N LEU A 47 11.64 6.16 8.54
CA LEU A 47 12.15 4.92 7.99
C LEU A 47 13.35 4.47 8.82
N PRO A 48 13.16 3.54 9.78
CA PRO A 48 14.27 3.01 10.55
C PRO A 48 15.18 2.15 9.68
N LYS A 49 16.40 1.87 10.16
CA LYS A 49 17.14 0.73 9.63
C LYS A 49 16.42 -0.55 10.03
N SER A 50 16.23 -1.46 9.09
CA SER A 50 15.57 -2.75 9.33
C SER A 50 16.45 -3.89 8.83
N GLU A 51 16.64 -4.90 9.69
CA GLU A 51 17.31 -6.16 9.35
C GLU A 51 16.49 -6.97 8.33
N TYR A 52 15.20 -6.66 8.16
CA TYR A 52 14.31 -7.35 7.21
C TYR A 52 14.49 -6.89 5.76
N THR A 53 15.44 -6.01 5.46
CA THR A 53 15.66 -5.47 4.10
C THR A 53 16.02 -6.57 3.09
N ALA A 54 15.15 -6.82 2.12
CA ALA A 54 15.36 -7.77 1.03
C ALA A 54 15.73 -7.05 -0.28
N LYS A 55 17.03 -6.80 -0.46
CA LYS A 55 17.56 -6.01 -1.59
C LYS A 55 17.14 -6.54 -2.96
N GLY A 56 17.16 -7.85 -3.17
CA GLY A 56 16.79 -8.43 -4.47
C GLY A 56 15.33 -8.16 -4.88
N VAL A 57 14.43 -8.03 -3.90
CA VAL A 57 13.02 -7.67 -4.14
C VAL A 57 12.90 -6.19 -4.49
N LEU A 58 13.61 -5.32 -3.77
CA LEU A 58 13.67 -3.88 -4.09
C LEU A 58 14.24 -3.64 -5.48
N GLU A 59 15.35 -4.29 -5.83
CA GLU A 59 15.96 -4.22 -7.15
C GLU A 59 15.00 -4.67 -8.26
N TYR A 60 14.21 -5.72 -8.00
CA TYR A 60 13.15 -6.14 -8.92
C TYR A 60 12.09 -5.05 -9.09
N TYR A 61 11.49 -4.52 -8.02
CA TYR A 61 10.47 -3.47 -8.12
C TYR A 61 11.00 -2.21 -8.80
N HIS A 62 12.23 -1.80 -8.51
CA HIS A 62 12.86 -0.66 -9.16
C HIS A 62 13.10 -0.88 -10.65
N ARG A 63 13.59 -2.06 -11.04
CA ARG A 63 13.83 -2.40 -12.45
C ARG A 63 12.55 -2.48 -13.26
N GLU A 64 11.50 -3.08 -12.69
CA GLU A 64 10.21 -3.25 -13.37
C GLU A 64 9.28 -2.04 -13.22
N HIS A 65 9.74 -0.96 -12.57
CA HIS A 65 8.95 0.25 -12.29
C HIS A 65 7.61 -0.04 -11.59
N ILE A 66 7.62 -0.99 -10.65
CA ILE A 66 6.43 -1.37 -9.89
C ILE A 66 6.27 -0.41 -8.71
N GLU A 67 5.11 0.24 -8.66
CA GLU A 67 4.64 0.99 -7.50
C GLU A 67 3.43 0.29 -6.88
N LEU A 68 3.60 -0.19 -5.66
CA LEU A 68 2.55 -0.86 -4.89
C LEU A 68 1.53 0.16 -4.40
N ALA A 69 0.25 -0.17 -4.60
CA ALA A 69 -0.91 0.68 -4.31
C ALA A 69 -0.83 2.05 -5.01
N THR A 70 -1.12 2.03 -6.31
CA THR A 70 -1.39 3.23 -7.11
C THR A 70 -2.61 2.98 -7.99
N VAL A 71 -3.80 3.11 -7.41
CA VAL A 71 -4.99 3.41 -8.20
C VAL A 71 -5.18 4.92 -8.13
N ASP A 72 -4.97 5.59 -9.26
CA ASP A 72 -5.55 6.90 -9.49
C ASP A 72 -7.07 6.70 -9.50
N GLY A 73 -7.80 7.52 -8.75
CA GLY A 73 -9.24 7.39 -8.50
C GLY A 73 -10.13 7.62 -9.73
N GLU A 74 -9.86 6.97 -10.87
CA GLU A 74 -10.96 6.63 -11.76
C GLU A 74 -11.83 5.63 -11.00
N ASN A 75 -12.96 6.14 -10.49
CA ASN A 75 -14.04 5.32 -10.01
C ASN A 75 -14.52 4.46 -11.20
N ASP A 76 -13.90 3.31 -11.40
CA ASP A 76 -14.50 2.17 -12.11
C ASP A 76 -15.65 1.57 -11.26
N GLU A 77 -16.36 2.42 -10.50
CA GLU A 77 -17.69 2.09 -10.04
C GLU A 77 -18.54 1.97 -11.30
N ILE A 78 -18.73 0.74 -11.75
CA ILE A 78 -19.77 0.39 -12.71
C ILE A 78 -21.05 1.03 -12.18
N PRO A 79 -21.66 2.00 -12.90
CA PRO A 79 -22.90 2.62 -12.46
C PRO A 79 -23.91 1.52 -12.10
N LEU A 80 -24.70 1.71 -11.04
CA LEU A 80 -25.71 0.71 -10.63
C LEU A 80 -26.61 0.26 -11.80
N GLU A 81 -26.83 1.17 -12.75
CA GLU A 81 -27.53 0.94 -14.02
C GLU A 81 -26.86 -0.15 -14.87
N GLU A 82 -25.53 -0.15 -14.98
CA GLU A 82 -24.76 -1.15 -15.71
C GLU A 82 -24.69 -2.49 -14.95
N PHE A 83 -24.69 -2.47 -13.62
CA PHE A 83 -24.85 -3.68 -12.78
C PHE A 83 -26.17 -4.40 -13.07
N LEU A 84 -27.27 -3.65 -13.11
CA LEU A 84 -28.61 -4.16 -13.42
C LEU A 84 -28.71 -4.68 -14.86
N LEU A 85 -28.08 -4.00 -15.82
CA LEU A 85 -28.02 -4.41 -17.24
C LEU A 85 -27.25 -5.71 -17.46
N LYS A 86 -26.23 -6.01 -16.64
CA LYS A 86 -25.47 -7.26 -16.68
C LYS A 86 -26.16 -8.42 -15.97
N GLY A 87 -27.34 -8.21 -15.38
CA GLY A 87 -28.11 -9.26 -14.68
C GLY A 87 -27.45 -9.72 -13.38
N ILE A 88 -26.51 -8.95 -12.84
CA ILE A 88 -25.84 -9.24 -11.58
C ILE A 88 -26.63 -8.53 -10.48
N THR A 89 -27.38 -9.28 -9.68
CA THR A 89 -28.01 -8.73 -8.47
C THR A 89 -26.96 -8.60 -7.37
N PRO A 90 -26.63 -7.39 -6.89
CA PRO A 90 -25.76 -7.25 -5.74
C PRO A 90 -26.45 -7.86 -4.52
N VAL A 91 -25.75 -8.77 -3.83
CA VAL A 91 -26.21 -9.30 -2.55
C VAL A 91 -25.85 -8.26 -1.49
N LEU A 92 -26.88 -7.68 -0.86
CA LEU A 92 -26.74 -6.79 0.29
C LEU A 92 -26.24 -7.55 1.52
#